data_AF-A0A091JIB6-F1
#
_entry.id   AF-A0A091JIB6-F1
#
_cell.length_a   1.000
_cell.length_b   1.000
_cell.length_c   1.000
_cell.angle_alpha   90.00
_cell.angle_beta   90.00
_cell.angle_gamma   90.00
#
_symmetry.space_group_name_H-M   'P 1'
#
loop_
_entity.id
_entity.type
_entity.pdbx_description
1 polymer ?
#
loop_
_entity_poly.entity_id
_entity_poly.type
_entity_poly.pdbx_seq_one_letter_code
_entity_poly.pdbx_strand_id
1 'polypeptide(L)'
;VPRNPCRMSCRNSGRLDMSSCQCACPPGYTGRYCQVRCSGQCLHGKFRKEECSCLCDVGYGGAECGMKIQFPFHACDVRIDGDCFMVSPEADTYYGAKIKCQASPWGAMLAQIRNQKVQDILAFYLSRLETGNRVTDTDFETGNFWIGLTYKTSKASFRWDMGEPSSFTSFAFGQPDNQGFGNCVEMQASAAFNWNDQRCKTRNRYICQFAQQHISLW
;
A
#
# COMPACT_ATOMS: atom_id res chain seq x y z
N VAL A 1 -37.83 -1.46 -31.93
CA VAL A 1 -37.63 -0.78 -30.63
C VAL A 1 -36.35 -1.33 -30.02
N PRO A 2 -35.31 -0.53 -29.75
CA PRO A 2 -34.15 -1.05 -29.04
C PRO A 2 -34.62 -1.40 -27.62
N ARG A 3 -34.84 -2.70 -27.39
CA ARG A 3 -35.22 -3.20 -26.07
C ARG A 3 -33.98 -3.06 -25.21
N ASN A 4 -34.09 -2.31 -24.12
CA ASN A 4 -33.06 -2.24 -23.09
C ASN A 4 -32.65 -3.67 -22.68
N PRO A 5 -31.45 -4.15 -23.10
CA PRO A 5 -31.08 -5.56 -22.94
C PRO A 5 -30.83 -5.90 -21.47
N CYS A 6 -30.44 -4.90 -20.67
CA CYS A 6 -30.18 -5.05 -19.24
C CYS A 6 -31.46 -5.21 -18.40
N ARG A 7 -32.65 -4.93 -18.97
CA ARG A 7 -33.96 -4.98 -18.27
C ARG A 7 -33.98 -4.22 -16.94
N MET A 8 -33.23 -3.12 -16.86
CA MET A 8 -33.15 -2.28 -15.67
C MET A 8 -33.00 -0.81 -16.03
N SER A 9 -33.37 0.07 -15.11
CA SER A 9 -33.23 1.51 -15.27
C SER A 9 -32.56 2.12 -14.04
N CYS A 10 -31.73 3.12 -14.27
CA CYS A 10 -31.10 3.89 -13.21
C CYS A 10 -32.06 4.98 -12.71
N ARG A 11 -32.01 5.27 -11.41
CA ARG A 11 -32.81 6.31 -10.76
C ARG A 11 -32.03 7.62 -10.67
N ASN A 12 -32.72 8.70 -10.31
CA ASN A 12 -32.13 10.00 -9.99
C ASN A 12 -31.21 10.54 -11.08
N SER A 13 -31.57 10.38 -12.36
CA SER A 13 -30.75 10.79 -13.51
C SER A 13 -29.43 10.02 -13.67
N GLY A 14 -29.30 8.85 -13.05
CA GLY A 14 -28.19 7.93 -13.30
C GLY A 14 -28.17 7.44 -14.76
N ARG A 15 -26.98 7.20 -15.29
CA ARG A 15 -26.78 6.72 -16.67
C ARG A 15 -26.54 5.22 -16.68
N LEU A 16 -27.36 4.46 -17.42
CA LEU A 16 -27.15 3.03 -17.60
C LEU A 16 -26.07 2.79 -18.65
N ASP A 17 -25.02 2.08 -18.27
CA ASP A 17 -24.09 1.48 -19.22
C ASP A 17 -24.68 0.16 -19.74
N MET A 18 -25.01 0.12 -21.03
CA MET A 18 -25.64 -1.05 -21.67
C MET A 18 -24.68 -2.22 -21.85
N SER A 19 -23.36 -2.00 -21.77
CA SER A 19 -22.35 -3.05 -21.92
C SER A 19 -22.13 -3.83 -20.63
N SER A 20 -22.05 -3.12 -19.50
CA SER A 20 -21.83 -3.70 -18.17
C SER A 20 -23.13 -3.92 -17.38
N CYS A 21 -24.25 -3.36 -17.86
CA CYS A 21 -25.53 -3.31 -17.13
C CYS A 21 -25.40 -2.72 -15.73
N GLN A 22 -24.60 -1.67 -15.59
CA GLN A 22 -24.40 -0.94 -14.34
C GLN A 22 -24.83 0.52 -14.47
N CYS A 23 -25.29 1.07 -13.35
CA CYS A 23 -25.65 2.48 -13.29
C CYS A 23 -24.46 3.34 -12.85
N ALA A 24 -24.13 4.34 -13.66
CA ALA A 24 -23.28 5.45 -13.25
C ALA A 24 -24.15 6.48 -12.52
N CYS A 25 -23.92 6.62 -11.23
CA CYS A 25 -24.71 7.50 -10.37
C CYS A 25 -24.18 8.93 -10.38
N PRO A 26 -25.09 9.94 -10.33
CA PRO A 26 -24.67 11.32 -10.19
C PRO A 26 -24.12 11.58 -8.79
N PRO A 27 -23.44 12.74 -8.59
CA PRO A 27 -22.93 13.14 -7.28
C PRO A 27 -24.00 13.09 -6.19
N GLY A 28 -23.63 12.56 -5.01
CA GLY A 28 -24.54 12.40 -3.87
C GLY A 28 -25.42 11.14 -3.91
N TYR A 29 -25.29 10.28 -4.93
CA TYR A 29 -26.06 9.04 -5.03
C TYR A 29 -25.17 7.80 -5.22
N THR A 30 -25.61 6.68 -4.66
CA THR A 30 -24.97 5.36 -4.81
C THR A 30 -26.03 4.25 -4.91
N GLY A 31 -25.55 3.02 -5.02
CA GLY A 31 -26.32 1.80 -5.11
C GLY A 31 -26.51 1.31 -6.53
N ARG A 32 -26.89 0.05 -6.68
CA ARG A 32 -27.04 -0.64 -7.97
C ARG A 32 -27.88 0.12 -9.00
N TYR A 33 -28.87 0.88 -8.55
CA TYR A 33 -29.78 1.66 -9.38
C TYR A 33 -29.70 3.17 -9.07
N CYS A 34 -28.67 3.64 -8.36
CA CYS A 34 -28.56 5.03 -7.88
C CYS A 34 -29.70 5.44 -6.94
N GLN A 35 -30.25 4.49 -6.19
CA GLN A 35 -31.41 4.68 -5.32
C GLN A 35 -31.05 5.24 -3.95
N VAL A 36 -29.79 5.13 -3.53
CA VAL A 36 -29.34 5.57 -2.20
C VAL A 36 -28.85 7.01 -2.31
N ARG A 37 -29.38 7.91 -1.48
CA ARG A 37 -28.92 9.29 -1.36
C ARG A 37 -27.97 9.41 -0.18
N CYS A 38 -26.80 9.99 -0.40
CA CYS A 38 -25.80 10.22 0.63
C CYS A 38 -25.82 11.68 1.11
N SER A 39 -25.56 11.88 2.40
CA SER A 39 -25.59 13.20 3.05
C SER A 39 -24.35 14.04 2.73
N GLY A 40 -23.22 13.38 2.49
CA GLY A 40 -21.95 14.01 2.11
C GLY A 40 -21.66 13.93 0.61
N GLN A 41 -20.50 14.41 0.19
CA GLN A 41 -20.02 14.35 -1.19
C GLN A 41 -18.64 13.70 -1.25
N CYS A 42 -18.31 13.06 -2.38
CA CYS A 42 -16.93 12.67 -2.68
C CYS A 42 -16.37 13.70 -3.67
N LEU A 43 -15.60 14.67 -3.16
CA LEU A 43 -15.08 15.79 -3.94
C LEU A 43 -14.08 15.33 -5.02
N HIS A 44 -13.13 14.48 -4.61
CA HIS A 44 -12.14 13.86 -5.49
C HIS A 44 -12.19 12.34 -5.35
N GLY A 45 -13.25 11.76 -5.90
CA GLY A 45 -13.46 10.32 -5.85
C GLY A 45 -14.89 9.92 -6.17
N LYS A 46 -15.27 8.72 -5.76
CA LYS A 46 -16.63 8.17 -5.96
C LYS A 46 -17.13 7.43 -4.73
N PHE A 47 -18.43 7.33 -4.56
CA PHE A 47 -19.00 6.49 -3.49
C PHE A 47 -18.68 5.01 -3.75
N ARG A 48 -18.46 4.27 -2.66
CA ARG A 48 -18.49 2.81 -2.68
C ARG A 48 -19.87 2.34 -3.12
N LYS A 49 -19.92 1.18 -3.79
CA LYS A 49 -21.21 0.60 -4.22
C LYS A 49 -22.04 0.31 -2.97
N GLU A 50 -23.26 0.84 -2.95
CA GLU A 50 -24.26 0.60 -1.89
C GLU A 50 -23.88 1.15 -0.50
N GLU A 51 -22.80 1.92 -0.40
CA GLU A 51 -22.35 2.56 0.84
C GLU A 51 -22.11 4.05 0.63
N CYS A 52 -22.44 4.88 1.63
CA CYS A 52 -22.13 6.31 1.64
C CYS A 52 -20.73 6.61 2.17
N SER A 53 -19.75 5.81 1.74
CA SER A 53 -18.32 5.98 2.03
C SER A 53 -17.57 6.26 0.74
N CYS A 54 -16.55 7.14 0.77
CA CYS A 54 -15.84 7.54 -0.43
C CYS A 54 -14.62 6.65 -0.74
N LEU A 55 -14.43 6.36 -2.02
CA LEU A 55 -13.18 5.91 -2.63
C LEU A 55 -12.50 7.13 -3.23
N CYS A 56 -11.42 7.60 -2.59
CA CYS A 56 -10.72 8.78 -3.04
C CYS A 56 -9.78 8.49 -4.20
N ASP A 57 -9.72 9.45 -5.13
CA ASP A 57 -8.73 9.51 -6.19
C ASP A 57 -7.32 9.63 -5.60
N VAL A 58 -6.31 9.27 -6.39
CA VAL A 58 -4.90 9.33 -5.95
C VAL A 58 -4.53 10.77 -5.58
N GLY A 59 -3.91 10.94 -4.41
CA GLY A 59 -3.55 12.26 -3.87
C GLY A 59 -4.64 12.95 -3.05
N TYR A 60 -5.76 12.28 -2.78
CA TYR A 60 -6.86 12.84 -1.98
C TYR A 60 -7.32 11.90 -0.86
N GLY A 61 -7.82 12.47 0.24
CA GLY A 61 -8.22 11.75 1.44
C GLY A 61 -9.24 12.47 2.31
N GLY A 62 -9.52 11.87 3.47
CA GLY A 62 -10.61 12.26 4.36
C GLY A 62 -11.94 11.60 3.99
N ALA A 63 -12.97 11.78 4.83
CA ALA A 63 -14.28 11.15 4.65
C ALA A 63 -14.98 11.54 3.33
N GLU A 64 -14.69 12.75 2.83
CA GLU A 64 -15.27 13.32 1.61
C GLU A 64 -14.27 13.46 0.45
N CYS A 65 -13.04 12.96 0.62
CA CYS A 65 -11.95 13.14 -0.35
C CYS A 65 -11.61 14.61 -0.68
N GLY A 66 -11.92 15.55 0.23
CA GLY A 66 -11.62 16.98 0.04
C GLY A 66 -10.21 17.38 0.44
N MET A 67 -9.49 16.52 1.17
CA MET A 67 -8.15 16.82 1.62
C MET A 67 -7.16 16.43 0.54
N LYS A 68 -6.45 17.40 -0.03
CA LYS A 68 -5.31 17.14 -0.90
C LYS A 68 -4.18 16.57 -0.05
N ILE A 69 -3.91 15.29 -0.21
CA ILE A 69 -2.80 14.62 0.46
C ILE A 69 -1.53 15.03 -0.28
N GLN A 70 -0.58 15.64 0.42
CA GLN A 70 0.77 15.81 -0.12
C GLN A 70 1.44 14.45 -0.19
N PHE A 71 1.39 13.89 -1.39
CA PHE A 71 2.12 12.71 -1.79
C PHE A 71 3.62 13.05 -1.99
N PRO A 72 4.57 12.18 -1.60
CA PRO A 72 4.44 10.86 -0.96
C PRO A 72 5.05 10.81 0.45
N PHE A 73 4.81 11.80 1.32
CA PHE A 73 5.48 11.78 2.64
C PHE A 73 4.59 11.93 3.86
N HIS A 74 3.32 12.35 3.77
CA HIS A 74 2.65 12.88 4.96
C HIS A 74 1.55 12.04 5.63
N ALA A 75 1.15 10.89 5.07
CA ALA A 75 0.12 10.05 5.66
C ALA A 75 0.73 8.75 6.23
N CYS A 76 0.41 8.47 7.48
CA CYS A 76 0.79 7.22 8.11
C CYS A 76 -0.19 6.12 7.76
N ASP A 77 0.27 5.04 7.10
CA ASP A 77 -0.59 3.91 6.75
C ASP A 77 -0.87 3.03 7.97
N VAL A 78 0.17 2.73 8.74
CA VAL A 78 0.08 1.90 9.95
C VAL A 78 0.96 2.50 11.05
N ARG A 79 0.40 2.65 12.26
CA ARG A 79 1.17 3.05 13.45
C ARG A 79 1.38 1.86 14.37
N ILE A 80 2.62 1.59 14.74
CA ILE A 80 3.00 0.51 15.66
C ILE A 80 4.00 1.08 16.65
N ASP A 81 3.66 1.11 17.94
CA ASP A 81 4.56 1.55 19.03
C ASP A 81 5.20 2.94 18.83
N GLY A 82 4.46 3.86 18.21
CA GLY A 82 4.93 5.23 17.94
C GLY A 82 5.73 5.36 16.64
N ASP A 83 6.07 4.25 15.99
CA ASP A 83 6.60 4.26 14.63
C ASP A 83 5.47 4.29 13.62
N CYS A 84 5.68 5.07 12.57
CA CYS A 84 4.82 5.11 11.42
C CYS A 84 5.42 4.31 10.28
N PHE A 85 4.60 3.44 9.67
CA PHE A 85 4.92 2.67 8.48
C PHE A 85 4.06 3.17 7.32
N MET A 86 4.69 3.31 6.16
CA MET A 86 4.06 3.75 4.92
C MET A 86 4.45 2.81 3.79
N VAL A 87 3.50 2.42 2.96
CA VAL A 87 3.70 1.57 1.80
C VAL A 87 3.76 2.43 0.54
N SER A 88 4.90 2.41 -0.16
CA SER A 88 5.04 3.12 -1.43
C SER A 88 4.00 2.64 -2.45
N PRO A 89 3.41 3.49 -3.29
CA PRO A 89 2.57 3.00 -4.40
C PRO A 89 3.42 2.56 -5.59
N GLU A 90 4.62 3.10 -5.73
CA GLU A 90 5.55 2.82 -6.83
C GLU A 90 6.57 1.74 -6.47
N ALA A 91 7.04 1.05 -7.51
CA ALA A 91 8.09 0.04 -7.41
C ALA A 91 9.47 0.60 -7.81
N ASP A 92 10.49 0.21 -7.07
CA ASP A 92 11.88 0.60 -7.31
C ASP A 92 12.85 -0.53 -6.92
N THR A 93 14.10 -0.38 -7.33
CA THR A 93 15.22 -1.15 -6.80
C THR A 93 15.38 -0.89 -5.30
N TYR A 94 16.02 -1.79 -4.57
CA TYR A 94 16.23 -1.61 -3.13
C TYR A 94 16.92 -0.28 -2.81
N TYR A 95 17.97 0.07 -3.55
CA TYR A 95 18.72 1.30 -3.30
C TYR A 95 17.95 2.55 -3.70
N GLY A 96 17.15 2.49 -4.78
CA GLY A 96 16.23 3.57 -5.14
C GLY A 96 15.16 3.79 -4.06
N ALA A 97 14.54 2.70 -3.60
CA ALA A 97 13.58 2.70 -2.49
C ALA A 97 14.17 3.30 -1.20
N LYS A 98 15.39 2.89 -0.85
CA LYS A 98 16.11 3.40 0.31
C LYS A 98 16.32 4.92 0.23
N ILE A 99 16.83 5.41 -0.90
CA ILE A 99 17.03 6.85 -1.12
C ILE A 99 15.70 7.60 -1.00
N LYS A 100 14.61 7.05 -1.55
CA LYS A 100 13.28 7.68 -1.49
C LYS A 100 12.73 7.76 -0.07
N CYS A 101 12.87 6.70 0.75
CA CYS A 101 12.51 6.80 2.17
C CYS A 101 13.36 7.88 2.87
N GLN A 102 14.67 7.91 2.62
CA GLN A 102 15.59 8.88 3.24
C GLN A 102 15.39 10.32 2.78
N ALA A 103 14.89 10.53 1.56
CA ALA A 103 14.55 11.84 1.02
C ALA A 103 13.29 12.45 1.66
N SER A 104 12.56 11.69 2.49
CA SER A 104 11.44 12.22 3.27
C SER A 104 11.92 13.35 4.20
N PRO A 105 11.16 14.46 4.34
CA PRO A 105 11.49 15.56 5.26
C PRO A 105 11.72 15.11 6.71
N TRP A 106 11.21 13.95 7.09
CA TRP A 106 11.28 13.40 8.44
C TRP A 106 12.40 12.37 8.65
N GLY A 107 13.28 12.19 7.67
CA GLY A 107 14.40 11.26 7.77
C GLY A 107 13.94 9.81 7.93
N ALA A 108 13.00 9.37 7.09
CA ALA A 108 12.52 8.00 7.11
C ALA A 108 13.57 7.01 6.58
N MET A 109 13.40 5.74 6.90
CA MET A 109 14.25 4.65 6.41
C MET A 109 13.38 3.50 5.93
N LEU A 110 13.97 2.49 5.28
CA LEU A 110 13.22 1.27 4.98
C LEU A 110 12.83 0.58 6.29
N ALA A 111 11.65 -0.06 6.29
CA ALA A 111 11.04 -0.60 7.49
C ALA A 111 11.91 -1.64 8.19
N GLN A 112 11.94 -1.54 9.52
CA GLN A 112 12.68 -2.41 10.41
C GLN A 112 11.73 -3.27 11.23
N ILE A 113 11.62 -4.53 10.85
CA ILE A 113 10.71 -5.49 11.49
C ILE A 113 11.45 -6.20 12.61
N ARG A 114 11.46 -5.58 13.79
CA ARG A 114 12.28 -6.03 14.93
C ARG A 114 11.68 -7.15 15.78
N ASN A 115 10.39 -7.44 15.61
CA ASN A 115 9.68 -8.45 16.40
C ASN A 115 8.43 -8.98 15.68
N GLN A 116 7.86 -10.05 16.22
CA GLN A 116 6.67 -10.71 15.69
C GLN A 116 5.46 -9.77 15.57
N LYS A 117 5.26 -8.87 16.55
CA LYS A 117 4.14 -7.92 16.54
C LYS A 117 4.18 -7.00 15.31
N VAL A 118 5.35 -6.45 14.98
CA VAL A 118 5.51 -5.60 13.78
C VAL A 118 5.27 -6.43 12.51
N GLN A 119 5.81 -7.64 12.44
CA GLN A 119 5.59 -8.56 11.30
C GLN A 119 4.10 -8.83 11.08
N ASP A 120 3.38 -9.24 12.12
CA ASP A 120 1.98 -9.66 12.02
C ASP A 120 1.07 -8.51 11.61
N ILE A 121 1.26 -7.33 12.20
CA ILE A 121 0.45 -6.15 11.87
C ILE A 121 0.69 -5.71 10.43
N LEU A 122 1.95 -5.67 9.98
CA LEU A 122 2.27 -5.31 8.60
C LEU A 122 1.73 -6.35 7.61
N ALA A 123 1.94 -7.64 7.84
CA ALA A 123 1.42 -8.71 6.99
C ALA A 123 -0.11 -8.65 6.86
N PHE A 124 -0.81 -8.45 7.98
CA PHE A 124 -2.26 -8.26 7.99
C PHE A 124 -2.70 -7.05 7.18
N TYR A 125 -2.04 -5.90 7.37
CA TYR A 125 -2.35 -4.68 6.61
C TYR A 125 -2.12 -4.87 5.11
N LEU A 126 -0.99 -5.46 4.71
CA LEU A 126 -0.66 -5.71 3.30
C LEU A 126 -1.66 -6.67 2.64
N SER A 127 -2.10 -7.72 3.35
CA SER A 127 -3.14 -8.63 2.82
C SER A 127 -4.47 -7.92 2.53
N ARG A 128 -4.81 -6.89 3.32
CA ARG A 128 -6.00 -6.07 3.11
C ARG A 128 -5.84 -5.10 1.93
N LEU A 129 -4.62 -4.62 1.69
CA LEU A 129 -4.33 -3.82 0.51
C LEU A 129 -4.48 -4.61 -0.80
N GLU A 130 -4.05 -5.87 -0.81
CA GLU A 130 -4.20 -6.75 -1.98
C GLU A 130 -5.66 -7.12 -2.26
N THR A 131 -6.44 -7.44 -1.22
CA THR A 131 -7.86 -7.81 -1.36
C THR A 131 -8.78 -6.61 -1.68
N GLY A 132 -8.31 -5.38 -1.42
CA GLY A 132 -9.09 -4.15 -1.56
C GLY A 132 -9.20 -3.56 -2.98
N ASN A 133 -8.70 -4.23 -4.02
CA ASN A 133 -8.80 -3.80 -5.41
C ASN A 133 -8.11 -2.43 -5.71
N ARG A 134 -6.98 -2.17 -5.04
CA ARG A 134 -6.13 -0.96 -5.25
C ARG A 134 -4.82 -1.26 -5.99
N VAL A 135 -4.59 -2.52 -6.38
CA VAL A 135 -3.33 -3.01 -6.91
C VAL A 135 -3.55 -3.48 -8.35
N THR A 136 -3.83 -2.54 -9.25
CA THR A 136 -3.87 -2.78 -10.70
C THR A 136 -2.95 -1.80 -11.42
N ASP A 137 -1.80 -1.51 -10.84
CA ASP A 137 -0.74 -0.83 -11.59
C ASP A 137 0.18 -1.89 -12.18
N THR A 138 0.40 -1.89 -13.48
CA THR A 138 1.11 -2.96 -14.20
C THR A 138 2.63 -2.92 -14.02
N ASP A 139 3.13 -1.99 -13.20
CA ASP A 139 4.55 -1.65 -13.07
C ASP A 139 5.30 -2.35 -11.92
N PHE A 140 4.67 -3.28 -11.19
CA PHE A 140 5.36 -4.08 -10.16
C PHE A 140 5.63 -5.52 -10.63
N GLU A 141 6.86 -6.00 -10.48
CA GLU A 141 7.27 -7.31 -11.01
C GLU A 141 6.74 -8.50 -10.17
N THR A 142 6.43 -8.29 -8.89
CA THR A 142 6.27 -9.41 -7.94
C THR A 142 5.11 -9.30 -6.94
N GLY A 143 4.59 -8.10 -6.68
CA GLY A 143 3.67 -7.82 -5.57
C GLY A 143 4.37 -7.72 -4.21
N ASN A 144 5.70 -7.80 -4.18
CA ASN A 144 6.49 -7.83 -2.94
C ASN A 144 6.87 -6.42 -2.46
N PHE A 145 7.37 -6.37 -1.22
CA PHE A 145 7.71 -5.12 -0.54
C PHE A 145 9.13 -5.14 0.04
N TRP A 146 10.01 -4.24 -0.38
CA TRP A 146 11.32 -4.08 0.25
C TRP A 146 11.20 -3.62 1.71
N ILE A 147 12.04 -4.21 2.56
CA ILE A 147 12.26 -3.82 3.96
C ILE A 147 13.75 -3.54 4.19
N GLY A 148 14.13 -2.88 5.29
CA GLY A 148 15.48 -2.34 5.51
C GLY A 148 16.56 -3.36 5.87
N LEU A 149 16.39 -4.63 5.53
CA LEU A 149 17.33 -5.71 5.87
C LEU A 149 18.17 -6.09 4.64
N THR A 150 19.50 -6.13 4.80
CA THR A 150 20.43 -6.54 3.74
C THR A 150 21.45 -7.53 4.24
N TYR A 151 21.91 -8.41 3.36
CA TYR A 151 23.03 -9.29 3.67
C TYR A 151 24.36 -8.54 3.56
N LYS A 152 25.14 -8.52 4.64
CA LYS A 152 26.48 -7.92 4.67
C LYS A 152 27.54 -9.02 4.60
N THR A 153 28.15 -9.21 3.44
CA THR A 153 29.18 -10.24 3.21
C THR A 153 30.36 -10.12 4.18
N SER A 154 30.81 -8.89 4.48
CA SER A 154 31.91 -8.63 5.42
C SER A 154 31.65 -9.07 6.87
N LYS A 155 30.38 -9.28 7.23
CA LYS A 155 29.94 -9.74 8.55
C LYS A 155 29.25 -11.10 8.51
N ALA A 156 29.13 -11.70 7.32
CA ALA A 156 28.39 -12.93 7.05
C ALA A 156 27.00 -12.97 7.73
N SER A 157 26.26 -11.85 7.70
CA SER A 157 25.02 -11.70 8.48
C SER A 157 24.06 -10.71 7.84
N PHE A 158 22.75 -10.93 8.02
CA PHE A 158 21.71 -9.93 7.73
C PHE A 158 21.72 -8.81 8.77
N ARG A 159 21.67 -7.57 8.29
CA ARG A 159 21.72 -6.36 9.12
C ARG A 159 20.72 -5.33 8.64
N TRP A 160 20.11 -4.66 9.62
CA TRP A 160 19.24 -3.53 9.38
C TRP A 160 20.04 -2.32 8.92
N ASP A 161 19.34 -1.28 8.47
CA ASP A 161 19.95 -0.10 7.86
C ASP A 161 20.92 0.65 8.81
N MET A 162 20.76 0.55 10.13
CA MET A 162 21.66 1.13 11.13
C MET A 162 22.84 0.20 11.50
N GLY A 163 22.96 -0.94 10.82
CA GLY A 163 24.09 -1.87 10.91
C GLY A 163 23.98 -2.90 12.02
N GLU A 164 22.94 -2.88 12.83
CA GLU A 164 22.64 -3.86 13.87
C GLU A 164 22.17 -5.20 13.26
N PRO A 165 22.55 -6.33 13.88
CA PRO A 165 22.06 -7.64 13.46
C PRO A 165 20.58 -7.79 13.74
N SER A 166 19.90 -8.65 12.98
CA SER A 166 18.52 -8.98 13.29
C SER A 166 18.43 -9.98 14.46
N SER A 167 17.67 -9.62 15.50
CA SER A 167 17.32 -10.51 16.61
C SER A 167 16.03 -11.31 16.36
N PHE A 168 15.33 -10.99 15.28
CA PHE A 168 14.08 -11.61 14.86
C PHE A 168 14.16 -11.91 13.36
N THR A 169 13.60 -13.04 12.91
CA THR A 169 13.52 -13.35 11.49
C THR A 169 12.17 -13.94 11.15
N SER A 170 11.60 -13.51 10.02
CA SER A 170 10.37 -14.09 9.48
C SER A 170 10.56 -14.63 8.06
N PHE A 171 11.75 -15.18 7.76
CA PHE A 171 12.04 -15.80 6.46
C PHE A 171 11.01 -16.89 6.13
N ALA A 172 10.62 -16.94 4.86
CA ALA A 172 9.76 -17.99 4.34
C ALA A 172 10.44 -19.36 4.42
N PHE A 173 9.66 -20.42 4.33
CA PHE A 173 10.23 -21.77 4.29
C PHE A 173 11.21 -21.90 3.11
N GLY A 174 12.42 -22.38 3.39
CA GLY A 174 13.51 -22.50 2.40
C GLY A 174 14.37 -21.24 2.24
N GLN A 175 14.00 -20.12 2.85
CA GLN A 175 14.76 -18.87 2.80
C GLN A 175 15.69 -18.70 4.02
N PRO A 176 16.82 -17.98 3.88
CA PRO A 176 17.35 -17.37 2.66
C PRO A 176 18.04 -18.40 1.73
N ASP A 177 17.66 -18.43 0.46
CA ASP A 177 18.20 -19.36 -0.55
C ASP A 177 19.12 -18.71 -1.57
N ASN A 178 19.14 -17.37 -1.66
CA ASN A 178 19.97 -16.68 -2.65
C ASN A 178 21.40 -16.41 -2.19
N GLN A 179 21.91 -17.16 -1.20
CA GLN A 179 23.18 -16.92 -0.50
C GLN A 179 24.34 -16.56 -1.46
N GLY A 180 24.63 -15.25 -1.55
CA GLY A 180 25.55 -14.64 -2.51
C GLY A 180 25.71 -13.13 -2.26
N PHE A 181 26.67 -12.49 -2.94
CA PHE A 181 27.02 -11.09 -2.70
C PHE A 181 25.83 -10.13 -2.89
N GLY A 182 25.45 -9.42 -1.82
CA GLY A 182 24.60 -8.23 -1.91
C GLY A 182 23.12 -8.49 -2.18
N ASN A 183 22.50 -9.41 -1.45
CA ASN A 183 21.04 -9.57 -1.46
C ASN A 183 20.36 -8.62 -0.47
N CYS A 184 19.15 -8.22 -0.85
CA CYS A 184 18.24 -7.37 -0.11
C CYS A 184 17.02 -8.19 0.29
N VAL A 185 16.28 -7.78 1.31
CA VAL A 185 15.16 -8.58 1.82
C VAL A 185 13.82 -7.93 1.49
N GLU A 186 12.90 -8.73 0.98
CA GLU A 186 11.53 -8.36 0.66
C GLU A 186 10.52 -9.15 1.51
N MET A 187 9.36 -8.57 1.81
CA MET A 187 8.17 -9.31 2.23
C MET A 187 7.47 -9.85 0.99
N GLN A 188 7.31 -11.16 0.91
CA GLN A 188 6.80 -11.83 -0.28
C GLN A 188 5.29 -12.09 -0.18
N ALA A 189 4.51 -11.47 -1.05
CA ALA A 189 3.05 -11.56 -1.05
C ALA A 189 2.56 -13.03 -1.14
N SER A 190 3.14 -13.80 -2.05
CA SER A 190 2.81 -15.21 -2.27
C SER A 190 3.16 -16.13 -1.09
N ALA A 191 3.96 -15.66 -0.14
CA ALA A 191 4.38 -16.40 1.06
C ALA A 191 3.81 -15.77 2.33
N ALA A 192 2.58 -15.22 2.27
CA ALA A 192 1.92 -14.57 3.40
C ALA A 192 2.75 -13.44 4.04
N PHE A 193 3.54 -12.75 3.21
CA PHE A 193 4.47 -11.69 3.61
C PHE A 193 5.63 -12.14 4.51
N ASN A 194 5.93 -13.44 4.54
CA ASN A 194 7.22 -13.91 5.04
C ASN A 194 8.35 -13.42 4.14
N TRP A 195 9.56 -13.38 4.69
CA TRP A 195 10.69 -12.72 4.06
C TRP A 195 11.38 -13.61 3.04
N ASN A 196 11.85 -12.99 1.97
CA ASN A 196 12.65 -13.60 0.92
C ASN A 196 13.92 -12.75 0.71
N ASP A 197 15.07 -13.38 0.54
CA ASP A 197 16.26 -12.64 0.09
C ASP A 197 16.28 -12.58 -1.43
N GLN A 198 16.41 -11.38 -1.99
CA GLN A 198 16.22 -11.09 -3.40
C GLN A 198 17.33 -10.17 -3.92
N ARG A 199 17.62 -10.28 -5.22
CA ARG A 199 18.54 -9.40 -5.93
C ARG A 199 18.08 -7.94 -5.77
N CYS A 200 18.93 -7.09 -5.22
CA CYS A 200 18.60 -5.68 -4.94
C CYS A 200 18.17 -4.84 -6.16
N LYS A 201 18.40 -5.35 -7.37
CA LYS A 201 18.01 -4.71 -8.64
C LYS A 201 16.55 -4.99 -9.05
N THR A 202 15.88 -5.97 -8.42
CA THR A 202 14.46 -6.25 -8.65
C THR A 202 13.63 -5.03 -8.29
N ARG A 203 12.56 -4.77 -9.06
CA ARG A 203 11.68 -3.62 -8.81
C ARG A 203 10.47 -4.04 -7.99
N ASN A 204 10.49 -3.66 -6.72
CA ASN A 204 9.40 -3.92 -5.79
C ASN A 204 8.88 -2.64 -5.18
N ARG A 205 7.64 -2.67 -4.70
CA ARG A 205 7.17 -1.65 -3.77
C ARG A 205 7.99 -1.74 -2.48
N TYR A 206 7.86 -0.78 -1.59
CA TYR A 206 8.71 -0.70 -0.41
C TYR A 206 7.98 -0.07 0.76
N ILE A 207 8.41 -0.43 1.97
CA ILE A 207 7.82 0.09 3.20
C ILE A 207 8.82 1.03 3.84
N CYS A 208 8.44 2.30 4.02
CA CYS A 208 9.21 3.26 4.79
C CYS A 208 8.73 3.28 6.24
N GLN A 209 9.66 3.48 7.18
CA GLN A 209 9.41 3.68 8.61
C GLN A 209 10.00 5.02 9.07
N PHE A 210 9.27 5.73 9.92
CA PHE A 210 9.76 6.91 10.64
C PHE A 210 9.20 6.97 12.06
N ALA A 211 10.04 7.38 13.01
CA ALA A 211 9.66 7.47 14.42
C ALA A 211 8.96 8.80 14.73
N GLN A 212 7.94 8.77 15.60
CA GLN A 212 7.18 9.97 15.98
C GLN A 212 8.04 11.06 16.64
N GLN A 213 9.18 10.73 17.25
CA GLN A 213 10.10 11.74 17.81
C GLN A 213 10.66 12.72 16.76
N HIS A 214 10.67 12.34 15.48
CA HIS A 214 11.08 13.22 14.37
C HIS A 214 9.94 14.10 13.83
N ILE A 215 8.68 13.82 14.18
CA ILE A 215 7.49 14.58 13.76
C ILE A 215 7.22 15.75 14.72
N SER A 216 7.63 15.62 15.99
CA SER A 216 7.32 16.59 17.05
C SER A 216 8.36 17.70 17.25
N LEU A 217 9.38 17.78 16.38
CA LEU A 217 10.45 18.79 16.45
C LEU A 217 10.38 19.85 15.34
N TRP A 218 9.22 20.01 14.69
CA TRP A 218 8.96 21.07 13.72
C TRP A 218 7.60 21.73 13.97
#